data_AF-A0A3B8QMH4-F1
#
_entry.id   AF-A0A3B8QMH4-F1
#
_cell.length_a   1.000
_cell.length_b   1.000
_cell.length_c   1.000
_cell.angle_alpha   90.00
_cell.angle_beta   90.00
_cell.angle_gamma   90.00
#
_symmetry.space_group_name_H-M   'P 1'
#
loop_
_entity.id
_entity.type
_entity.pdbx_description
1 polymer ?
#
loop_
_entity_poly.entity_id
_entity_poly.type
_entity_poly.pdbx_seq_one_letter_code
_entity_poly.pdbx_strand_id
1 'polypeptide(L)'
;MVALRKFKAKDQGYPLINKVYKSLESGYYWLKTNKTLIPKYQVVRYEDLAQDPEGEMRKLASFLGISFDESLLKPTLLGDPWGGNSAYGNFKAISAAHLDRWKEEITPLEANLVTQHFGHILAEYGYDELPIQRGSWKPAKGESVKRYAYNRLYPLYLK
;
A
#
# COMPACT_ATOMS: atom_id res chain seq x y z
N MET A 1 -0.04 -4.69 3.11
CA MET A 1 -0.16 -4.34 1.68
C MET A 1 -1.43 -3.52 1.47
N VAL A 2 -1.33 -2.22 1.17
CA VAL A 2 -2.54 -1.41 0.89
C VAL A 2 -2.97 -1.67 -0.56
N ALA A 3 -4.25 -1.93 -0.77
CA ALA A 3 -4.82 -2.20 -2.09
C ALA A 3 -4.36 -1.16 -3.12
N LEU A 4 -3.99 -1.61 -4.32
CA LEU A 4 -3.68 -0.82 -5.52
C LEU A 4 -4.84 0.09 -6.00
N ARG A 5 -5.86 0.23 -5.16
CA ARG A 5 -7.13 0.93 -5.35
C ARG A 5 -6.98 2.39 -5.70
N LYS A 6 -5.87 3.07 -5.34
CA LYS A 6 -5.65 4.46 -5.81
C LYS A 6 -5.68 4.59 -7.33
N PHE A 7 -5.39 3.51 -8.08
CA PHE A 7 -5.55 3.51 -9.54
C PHE A 7 -6.96 3.10 -10.02
N LYS A 8 -7.78 2.47 -9.16
CA LYS A 8 -9.19 2.13 -9.39
C LYS A 8 -10.07 3.29 -8.92
N ALA A 9 -9.94 4.47 -9.53
CA ALA A 9 -10.90 5.56 -9.28
C ALA A 9 -12.29 5.10 -9.72
N LYS A 10 -13.34 5.49 -8.98
CA LYS A 10 -14.73 5.05 -9.18
C LYS A 10 -15.21 5.16 -10.64
N ASP A 11 -14.69 6.15 -11.36
CA ASP A 11 -15.09 6.48 -12.75
C ASP A 11 -14.03 6.13 -13.81
N GLN A 12 -12.85 5.62 -13.43
CA GLN A 12 -11.77 5.36 -14.38
C GLN A 12 -11.63 3.89 -14.81
N GLY A 13 -12.39 2.96 -14.22
CA GLY A 13 -12.33 1.54 -14.55
C GLY A 13 -11.05 0.84 -14.05
N TYR A 14 -10.75 -0.34 -14.59
CA TYR A 14 -9.59 -1.13 -14.18
C TYR A 14 -8.26 -0.46 -14.60
N PRO A 15 -7.24 -0.40 -13.72
CA PRO A 15 -6.07 0.42 -13.96
C PRO A 15 -5.16 -0.17 -15.06
N LEU A 16 -4.30 0.71 -15.60
CA LEU A 16 -3.21 0.26 -16.45
C LEU A 16 -2.09 -0.31 -15.57
N ILE A 17 -1.73 -1.56 -15.78
CA ILE A 17 -0.79 -2.30 -14.93
C ILE A 17 0.61 -1.67 -14.96
N ASN A 18 1.00 -1.03 -16.07
CA ASN A 18 2.27 -0.30 -16.13
C ASN A 18 2.35 0.88 -15.15
N LYS A 19 1.24 1.60 -14.93
CA LYS A 19 1.20 2.71 -13.97
C LYS A 19 1.30 2.20 -12.54
N VAL A 20 0.60 1.10 -12.27
CA VAL A 20 0.66 0.40 -10.99
C VAL A 20 2.09 -0.07 -10.70
N TYR A 21 2.69 -0.81 -11.65
CA TYR A 21 4.05 -1.33 -11.54
C TYR A 21 5.07 -0.20 -11.29
N LYS A 22 5.07 0.84 -12.15
CA LYS A 22 6.01 1.96 -12.04
C LYS A 22 5.87 2.70 -10.72
N SER A 23 4.64 2.84 -10.19
CA SER A 23 4.42 3.47 -8.90
C SER A 23 4.98 2.66 -7.74
N LEU A 24 4.83 1.33 -7.77
CA LEU A 24 5.44 0.45 -6.77
C LEU A 24 6.97 0.50 -6.87
N GLU A 25 7.50 0.30 -8.07
CA GLU A 25 8.94 0.32 -8.36
C GLU A 25 9.58 1.63 -7.89
N SER A 26 9.00 2.77 -8.27
CA SER A 26 9.50 4.08 -7.87
C SER A 26 9.39 4.28 -6.35
N GLY A 27 8.27 3.87 -5.73
CA GLY A 27 8.07 4.00 -4.29
C GLY A 27 9.12 3.23 -3.49
N TYR A 28 9.37 1.97 -3.85
CA TYR A 28 10.34 1.13 -3.16
C TYR A 28 11.79 1.53 -3.48
N TYR A 29 12.07 1.96 -4.71
CA TYR A 29 13.36 2.53 -5.06
C TYR A 29 13.70 3.73 -4.15
N TRP A 30 12.77 4.69 -4.01
CA TRP A 30 13.00 5.85 -3.16
C TRP A 30 13.01 5.51 -1.68
N LEU A 31 12.21 4.56 -1.22
CA LEU A 31 12.28 4.05 0.16
C LEU A 31 13.69 3.54 0.48
N LYS A 32 14.24 2.66 -0.36
CA LYS A 32 15.59 2.10 -0.19
C LYS A 32 16.68 3.16 -0.29
N THR A 33 16.54 4.05 -1.26
CA THR A 33 17.49 5.15 -1.50
C THR A 33 17.52 6.09 -0.31
N ASN A 34 16.36 6.54 0.17
CA ASN A 34 16.26 7.46 1.29
C ASN A 34 16.73 6.83 2.60
N LYS A 35 16.42 5.55 2.85
CA LYS A 35 16.93 4.81 4.01
C LYS A 35 18.45 4.76 4.04
N THR A 36 19.09 4.73 2.86
CA THR A 36 20.56 4.71 2.74
C THR A 36 21.17 6.11 2.84
N LEU A 37 20.56 7.10 2.19
CA LEU A 37 21.16 8.42 1.98
C LEU A 37 20.79 9.45 3.05
N ILE A 38 19.63 9.31 3.70
CA ILE A 38 19.15 10.28 4.68
C ILE A 38 19.54 9.82 6.08
N PRO A 39 20.36 10.60 6.82
CA PRO A 39 20.67 10.29 8.21
C PRO A 39 19.41 10.31 9.05
N LYS A 40 19.27 9.34 9.99
CA LYS A 40 18.10 9.20 10.85
C LYS A 40 16.80 9.16 10.03
N TYR A 41 16.60 8.06 9.32
CA TYR A 41 15.39 7.81 8.53
C TYR A 41 14.62 6.62 9.13
N GLN A 42 13.42 6.86 9.66
CA GLN A 42 12.56 5.82 10.22
C GLN A 42 11.46 5.43 9.24
N VAL A 43 11.41 4.14 8.89
CA VAL A 43 10.30 3.57 8.13
C VAL A 43 9.23 3.13 9.12
N VAL A 44 7.97 3.47 8.83
CA VAL A 44 6.80 3.06 9.62
C VAL A 44 5.90 2.23 8.73
N ARG A 45 5.55 1.02 9.18
CA ARG A 45 4.54 0.19 8.50
C ARG A 45 3.17 0.58 9.01
N TYR A 46 2.24 0.73 8.07
CA TYR A 46 0.86 1.11 8.41
C TYR A 46 0.18 0.03 9.25
N GLU A 47 0.45 -1.23 8.95
CA GLU A 47 -0.09 -2.41 9.62
C GLU A 47 0.30 -2.42 11.10
N ASP A 48 1.58 -2.18 11.41
CA ASP A 48 2.08 -2.12 12.79
C ASP A 48 1.40 -0.98 13.56
N LEU A 49 1.37 0.21 12.96
CA LEU A 49 0.75 1.39 13.58
C LEU A 49 -0.76 1.19 13.81
N ALA A 50 -1.43 0.48 12.91
CA ALA A 50 -2.86 0.21 13.04
C ALA A 50 -3.17 -0.88 14.09
N GLN A 51 -2.26 -1.84 14.29
CA GLN A 51 -2.41 -2.94 15.24
C GLN A 51 -1.97 -2.58 16.66
N ASP A 52 -0.87 -1.83 16.80
CA ASP A 52 -0.34 -1.32 18.06
C ASP A 52 0.01 0.17 17.94
N PRO A 53 -1.01 1.06 17.95
CA PRO A 53 -0.77 2.50 17.82
C PRO A 53 0.10 3.05 18.94
N GLU A 54 -0.09 2.60 20.17
CA GLU A 54 0.66 3.12 21.32
C GLU A 54 2.14 2.73 21.24
N GLY A 55 2.44 1.45 20.99
CA GLY A 55 3.81 0.98 20.87
C GLY A 55 4.57 1.68 19.73
N GLU A 56 3.95 1.80 18.56
CA GLU A 56 4.56 2.48 17.42
C GLU A 56 4.72 3.99 17.65
N MET A 57 3.74 4.67 18.25
CA MET A 57 3.86 6.10 18.56
C MET A 57 4.91 6.39 19.64
N ARG A 58 5.13 5.49 20.61
CA ARG A 58 6.24 5.59 21.57
C ARG A 58 7.60 5.45 20.90
N LYS A 59 7.76 4.48 19.98
CA LYS A 59 8.99 4.33 19.17
C LYS A 59 9.26 5.58 18.34
N LEU A 60 8.22 6.14 17.73
CA LEU A 60 8.32 7.38 16.95
C LEU A 60 8.67 8.59 17.81
N ALA A 61 8.04 8.76 18.97
CA ALA A 61 8.36 9.83 19.90
C ALA A 61 9.84 9.76 20.32
N SER A 62 10.32 8.57 20.68
CA SER A 62 11.73 8.33 21.01
C SER A 62 12.67 8.63 19.85
N PHE A 63 12.33 8.19 18.64
CA PHE A 63 13.11 8.48 17.43
C PHE A 63 13.21 9.98 17.13
N LEU A 64 12.11 10.72 17.33
CA LEU A 64 12.05 12.18 17.15
C LEU A 64 12.67 12.96 18.32
N GLY A 65 12.96 12.31 19.44
CA GLY A 65 13.49 12.95 20.65
C GLY A 65 12.45 13.79 21.40
N ILE A 66 11.16 13.45 21.29
CA ILE A 66 10.06 14.10 22.01
C ILE A 66 9.50 13.18 23.09
N SER A 67 8.93 13.77 24.15
CA SER A 67 8.19 13.02 25.16
C SER A 67 6.93 12.42 24.56
N PHE A 68 6.62 11.18 24.92
CA PHE A 68 5.33 10.59 24.59
C PHE A 68 4.21 11.28 25.37
N ASP A 69 3.11 11.58 24.70
CA ASP A 69 1.89 12.13 25.27
C ASP A 69 0.67 11.41 24.66
N GLU A 70 -0.40 11.24 25.42
CA GLU A 70 -1.61 10.54 24.95
C GLU A 70 -2.28 11.21 23.75
N SER A 71 -2.05 12.52 23.55
CA SER A 71 -2.53 13.23 22.36
C SER A 71 -1.96 12.65 21.05
N LEU A 72 -0.80 11.99 21.08
CA LEU A 72 -0.21 11.33 19.91
C LEU A 72 -1.07 10.17 19.39
N LEU A 73 -1.98 9.63 20.22
CA LEU A 73 -2.91 8.56 19.83
C LEU A 73 -4.19 9.09 19.19
N LYS A 74 -4.38 10.41 19.17
CA LYS A 74 -5.59 11.08 18.68
C LYS A 74 -5.27 11.84 17.39
N PRO A 75 -5.78 11.39 16.24
CA PRO A 75 -5.61 12.14 15.00
C PRO A 75 -6.27 13.51 15.12
N THR A 76 -5.48 14.57 14.97
CA THR A 76 -5.97 15.96 14.99
C THR A 76 -5.41 16.75 13.83
N LEU A 77 -6.14 17.79 13.39
CA LEU A 77 -5.67 18.82 12.48
C LEU A 77 -5.87 20.16 13.17
N LEU A 78 -4.79 20.88 13.45
CA LEU A 78 -4.82 22.17 14.14
C LEU A 78 -5.56 22.14 15.50
N GLY A 79 -5.51 21.00 16.21
CA GLY A 79 -6.15 20.81 17.50
C GLY A 79 -7.57 20.22 17.42
N ASP A 80 -8.20 20.24 16.25
CA ASP A 80 -9.52 19.64 16.06
C ASP A 80 -9.41 18.14 15.70
N PRO A 81 -10.30 17.27 16.21
CA PRO A 81 -10.33 15.87 15.82
C PRO A 81 -10.43 15.70 14.30
N TRP A 82 -9.46 14.98 13.73
CA TRP A 82 -9.38 14.78 12.29
C TRP A 82 -10.04 13.46 11.88
N GLY A 83 -11.11 13.57 11.09
CA GLY A 83 -11.87 12.41 10.58
C GLY A 83 -11.15 11.60 9.49
N GLY A 84 -9.96 11.99 9.06
CA GLY A 84 -9.25 11.32 7.97
C GLY A 84 -9.70 11.76 6.56
N ASN A 85 -8.87 11.49 5.56
CA ASN A 85 -9.13 11.76 4.14
C ASN A 85 -9.50 10.48 3.37
N SER A 86 -10.27 9.60 4.01
CA SER A 86 -10.54 8.28 3.45
C SER A 86 -11.68 8.34 2.44
N ALA A 87 -11.53 7.59 1.35
CA ALA A 87 -12.61 7.38 0.38
C ALA A 87 -13.80 6.59 0.96
N TYR A 88 -13.72 6.17 2.23
CA TYR A 88 -14.72 5.38 2.95
C TYR A 88 -15.43 6.15 4.07
N GLY A 89 -15.19 7.47 4.18
CA GLY A 89 -15.84 8.35 5.15
C GLY A 89 -14.95 8.75 6.33
N ASN A 90 -15.58 9.38 7.33
CA ASN A 90 -14.94 9.87 8.54
C ASN A 90 -14.63 8.72 9.49
N PHE A 91 -13.36 8.59 9.86
CA PHE A 91 -12.89 7.73 10.93
C PHE A 91 -12.93 8.46 12.27
N LYS A 92 -13.31 7.74 13.32
CA LYS A 92 -13.25 8.25 14.70
C LYS A 92 -11.96 7.89 15.42
N ALA A 93 -11.22 6.89 14.93
CA ALA A 93 -10.02 6.35 15.55
C ALA A 93 -9.13 5.59 14.53
N ILE A 94 -7.90 5.29 14.94
CA ILE A 94 -7.01 4.37 14.23
C ILE A 94 -7.65 2.97 14.28
N SER A 95 -7.70 2.27 13.13
CA SER A 95 -8.39 0.98 13.03
C SER A 95 -7.65 0.01 12.10
N ALA A 96 -7.47 -1.22 12.58
CA ALA A 96 -6.97 -2.35 11.81
C ALA A 96 -8.05 -3.06 10.96
N ALA A 97 -9.31 -2.63 11.02
CA ALA A 97 -10.45 -3.35 10.41
C ALA A 97 -10.39 -3.49 8.88
N HIS A 98 -9.49 -2.77 8.20
CA HIS A 98 -9.37 -2.78 6.75
C HIS A 98 -8.03 -3.32 6.24
N LEU A 99 -7.17 -3.85 7.12
CA LEU A 99 -5.84 -4.34 6.74
C LEU A 99 -5.89 -5.46 5.72
N ASP A 100 -6.88 -6.36 5.82
CA ASP A 100 -6.98 -7.54 4.95
C ASP A 100 -7.91 -7.37 3.74
N ARG A 101 -8.55 -6.21 3.59
CA ARG A 101 -9.54 -5.96 2.52
C ARG A 101 -8.97 -6.15 1.12
N TRP A 102 -7.68 -5.90 0.94
CA TRP A 102 -7.01 -6.08 -0.35
C TRP A 102 -7.09 -7.54 -0.85
N LYS A 103 -7.21 -8.53 0.04
CA LYS A 103 -7.30 -9.96 -0.33
C LYS A 103 -8.57 -10.27 -1.13
N GLU A 104 -9.64 -9.52 -0.90
CA GLU A 104 -10.91 -9.63 -1.63
C GLU A 104 -10.93 -8.81 -2.92
N GLU A 105 -10.08 -7.78 -3.03
CA GLU A 105 -10.10 -6.80 -4.12
C GLU A 105 -8.99 -7.01 -5.17
N ILE A 106 -7.91 -7.70 -4.81
CA ILE A 106 -6.76 -7.94 -5.68
C ILE A 106 -7.11 -8.94 -6.77
N THR A 107 -6.73 -8.64 -8.01
CA THR A 107 -6.90 -9.57 -9.12
C THR A 107 -5.71 -10.53 -9.25
N PRO A 108 -5.89 -11.71 -9.86
CA PRO A 108 -4.78 -12.63 -10.13
C PRO A 108 -3.64 -12.01 -10.94
N LEU A 109 -3.93 -11.05 -11.84
CA LEU A 109 -2.90 -10.33 -12.60
C LEU A 109 -2.06 -9.42 -11.69
N GLU A 110 -2.71 -8.64 -10.82
CA GLU A 110 -2.05 -7.76 -9.85
C GLU A 110 -1.21 -8.58 -8.85
N ALA A 111 -1.77 -9.64 -8.29
CA ALA A 111 -1.08 -10.50 -7.32
C ALA A 111 0.15 -11.18 -7.91
N ASN A 112 0.05 -11.72 -9.13
CA ASN A 112 1.18 -12.36 -9.81
C ASN A 112 2.27 -11.34 -10.15
N LEU A 113 1.91 -10.14 -10.61
CA LEU A 113 2.87 -9.06 -10.88
C LEU A 113 3.67 -8.71 -9.62
N VAL A 114 3.00 -8.55 -8.47
CA VAL A 114 3.64 -8.23 -7.19
C VAL A 114 4.57 -9.37 -6.77
N THR A 115 4.07 -10.61 -6.77
CA THR A 115 4.84 -11.80 -6.36
C THR A 115 6.09 -11.97 -7.22
N GLN A 116 5.97 -11.82 -8.55
CA GLN A 116 7.07 -12.07 -9.48
C GLN A 116 8.17 -11.00 -9.44
N HIS A 117 7.82 -9.73 -9.23
CA HIS A 117 8.77 -8.62 -9.35
C HIS A 117 9.16 -7.97 -8.01
N PHE A 118 8.34 -8.14 -6.97
CA PHE A 118 8.52 -7.49 -5.67
C PHE A 118 8.67 -8.46 -4.51
N GLY A 119 8.86 -9.76 -4.74
CA GLY A 119 9.07 -10.76 -3.68
C GLY A 119 10.19 -10.38 -2.71
N HIS A 120 11.31 -9.85 -3.22
CA HIS A 120 12.41 -9.35 -2.38
C HIS A 120 11.99 -8.25 -1.40
N ILE A 121 11.07 -7.37 -1.79
CA ILE A 121 10.51 -6.34 -0.91
C ILE A 121 9.53 -6.96 0.09
N LEU A 122 8.70 -7.90 -0.35
CA LEU A 122 7.78 -8.61 0.55
C LEU A 122 8.55 -9.30 1.66
N ALA A 123 9.61 -10.05 1.31
CA ALA A 123 10.50 -10.69 2.26
C ALA A 123 11.21 -9.69 3.20
N GLU A 124 11.76 -8.58 2.67
CA GLU A 124 12.45 -7.57 3.49
C GLU A 124 11.53 -6.98 4.58
N TYR A 125 10.25 -6.76 4.25
CA TYR A 125 9.29 -6.17 5.18
C TYR A 125 8.37 -7.19 5.86
N GLY A 126 8.65 -8.50 5.72
CA GLY A 126 7.91 -9.58 6.37
C GLY A 126 6.45 -9.71 5.93
N TYR A 127 6.15 -9.39 4.66
CA TYR A 127 4.85 -9.63 4.06
C TYR A 127 4.80 -11.02 3.41
N ASP A 128 3.65 -11.68 3.51
CA ASP A 128 3.42 -12.97 2.87
C ASP A 128 3.45 -12.86 1.34
N GLU A 129 4.19 -13.76 0.71
CA GLU A 129 4.11 -13.98 -0.73
C GLU A 129 2.90 -14.84 -1.07
N LEU A 130 2.13 -14.43 -2.07
CA LEU A 130 1.01 -15.25 -2.55
C LEU A 130 1.52 -16.26 -3.58
N PRO A 131 0.98 -17.49 -3.59
CA PRO A 131 1.27 -18.42 -4.68
C PRO A 131 0.76 -17.85 -6.00
N ILE A 132 1.42 -18.21 -7.10
CA ILE A 132 0.99 -17.79 -8.44
C ILE A 132 -0.46 -18.22 -8.68
N GLN A 133 -1.31 -17.23 -8.88
CA GLN A 133 -2.74 -17.41 -9.03
C GLN A 133 -3.10 -17.69 -10.49
N ARG A 134 -4.07 -18.60 -10.69
CA ARG A 134 -4.66 -18.83 -12.03
C ARG A 134 -5.63 -17.70 -12.37
N GLY A 135 -5.87 -17.51 -13.67
CA GLY A 135 -6.90 -16.57 -14.15
C GLY A 135 -6.40 -15.17 -14.42
N SER A 136 -5.10 -14.93 -14.54
CA SER A 136 -4.57 -13.63 -14.99
C SER A 136 -5.13 -13.22 -16.35
N TRP A 137 -5.50 -14.17 -17.22
CA TRP A 137 -6.14 -13.92 -18.52
C TRP A 137 -7.63 -13.59 -18.44
N LYS A 138 -8.29 -13.70 -17.29
CA LYS A 138 -9.69 -13.28 -17.15
C LYS A 138 -9.76 -11.75 -17.14
N PRO A 139 -10.69 -11.12 -17.86
CA PRO A 139 -10.87 -9.67 -17.80
C PRO A 139 -11.29 -9.24 -16.39
N ALA A 140 -10.75 -8.13 -15.91
CA ALA A 140 -11.13 -7.56 -14.63
C ALA A 140 -12.40 -6.70 -14.75
N LYS A 141 -13.12 -6.52 -13.64
CA LYS A 141 -14.32 -5.67 -13.60
C LYS A 141 -13.96 -4.23 -13.99
N GLY A 142 -14.65 -3.69 -15.00
CA GLY A 142 -14.40 -2.33 -15.51
C GLY A 142 -13.16 -2.22 -16.42
N GLU A 143 -12.59 -3.33 -16.88
CA GLU A 143 -11.50 -3.35 -17.86
C GLU A 143 -12.07 -3.26 -19.30
N SER A 144 -11.70 -2.20 -20.05
CA SER A 144 -12.09 -2.09 -21.46
C SER A 144 -11.21 -3.00 -22.34
N VAL A 145 -11.69 -3.37 -23.53
CA VAL A 145 -10.96 -4.26 -24.45
C VAL A 145 -9.53 -3.76 -24.77
N LYS A 146 -9.38 -2.45 -25.02
CA LYS A 146 -8.07 -1.83 -25.26
C LYS A 146 -7.14 -1.97 -24.04
N ARG A 147 -7.67 -1.75 -22.83
CA ARG A 147 -6.90 -1.90 -21.58
C ARG A 147 -6.56 -3.34 -21.28
N TYR A 148 -7.48 -4.26 -21.53
CA TYR A 148 -7.26 -5.70 -21.39
C TYR A 148 -6.06 -6.14 -22.23
N ALA A 149 -6.07 -5.84 -23.53
CA ALA A 149 -4.96 -6.18 -24.42
C ALA A 149 -3.63 -5.61 -23.92
N TYR A 150 -3.61 -4.31 -23.56
CA TYR A 150 -2.41 -3.67 -23.02
C TYR A 150 -1.91 -4.33 -21.73
N ASN A 151 -2.80 -4.57 -20.77
CA ASN A 151 -2.47 -5.15 -19.47
C ASN A 151 -1.98 -6.60 -19.56
N ARG A 152 -2.39 -7.37 -20.58
CA ARG A 152 -1.88 -8.74 -20.80
C ARG A 152 -0.54 -8.77 -21.52
N LEU A 153 -0.26 -7.80 -22.37
CA LEU A 153 1.03 -7.69 -23.06
C LEU A 153 2.13 -7.11 -22.18
N TYR A 154 1.79 -6.20 -21.26
CA TYR A 154 2.80 -5.49 -20.46
C TYR A 154 3.71 -6.39 -19.60
N PRO A 155 3.21 -7.42 -18.87
CA PRO A 155 4.10 -8.32 -18.12
C PRO A 155 5.09 -9.10 -19.00
N LEU A 156 4.80 -9.30 -20.29
CA LEU A 156 5.73 -9.92 -21.22
C LEU A 156 6.92 -9.02 -21.56
N TYR A 157 6.76 -7.70 -21.41
CA TYR A 157 7.81 -6.69 -21.61
C TYR A 157 8.69 -6.50 -20.37
N LEU A 158 8.24 -6.92 -19.19
CA LEU A 158 8.99 -6.81 -17.93
C LEU A 158 10.00 -7.95 -17.71
N LYS A 159 10.07 -8.92 -18.64
CA LYS A 159 10.99 -10.06 -18.60
C LYS A 159 12.38 -9.69 -19.07
#